data_AF-A0A0K2TPH7-F1
#
_entry.id   AF-A0A0K2TPH7-F1
#
_cell.length_a   1.000
_cell.length_b   1.000
_cell.length_c   1.000
_cell.angle_alpha   90.00
_cell.angle_beta   90.00
_cell.angle_gamma   90.00
#
_symmetry.space_group_name_H-M   'P 1'
#
loop_
_entity.id
_entity.type
_entity.pdbx_description
1 polymer ?
#
loop_
_entity_poly.entity_id
_entity_poly.type
_entity_poly.pdbx_seq_one_letter_code
_entity_poly.pdbx_strand_id
1 'polypeptide(L)'
;MYKPLLSVAIACVFVAHQAVSQSESAYQFPADAEAYLDAPLSTTFTCDGQPYGYYADVDNNCKVSFFCRATIAWEMGMTSF
;
A
#
# COMPACT_ATOMS: atom_id res chain seq x y z
N MET A 1 13.27 -17.79 40.07
CA MET A 1 14.18 -17.85 38.90
C MET A 1 13.45 -17.91 37.54
N TYR A 2 12.14 -17.62 37.46
CA TYR A 2 11.37 -17.61 36.19
C TYR A 2 11.10 -16.19 35.64
N LYS A 3 11.44 -15.16 36.42
CA LYS A 3 11.16 -13.75 36.15
C LYS A 3 11.86 -13.20 34.90
N PRO A 4 13.16 -13.49 34.61
CA PRO A 4 13.77 -13.04 33.35
C PRO A 4 13.28 -13.84 32.13
N LEU A 5 12.90 -15.11 32.32
CA LEU A 5 12.35 -15.96 31.26
C LEU A 5 10.98 -15.46 30.79
N LEU A 6 10.13 -15.02 31.72
CA LEU A 6 8.84 -14.43 31.41
C LEU A 6 8.99 -13.12 30.61
N SER A 7 9.95 -12.27 30.99
CA SER A 7 10.19 -10.99 30.32
C SER A 7 10.70 -11.16 28.88
N VAL A 8 11.56 -12.14 28.63
CA VAL A 8 12.08 -12.43 27.28
C VAL A 8 10.97 -12.94 26.35
N ALA A 9 10.11 -13.84 26.84
CA ALA A 9 8.99 -14.36 26.05
C ALA A 9 8.02 -13.24 25.63
N ILE A 10 7.72 -12.31 26.54
CA ILE A 10 6.84 -11.16 26.26
C ILE A 10 7.47 -10.25 25.19
N ALA A 11 8.77 -9.93 25.30
CA ALA A 11 9.46 -9.10 24.33
C ALA A 11 9.46 -9.71 22.91
N CYS A 12 9.64 -11.03 22.79
CA CYS A 12 9.58 -11.72 21.50
C CYS A 12 8.20 -11.64 20.83
N VAL A 13 7.12 -11.74 21.61
CA VAL A 13 5.74 -11.62 21.10
C VAL A 13 5.46 -10.21 20.60
N PHE A 14 5.97 -9.18 21.28
CA PHE A 14 5.83 -7.79 20.85
C PHE A 14 6.55 -7.52 19.52
N VAL A 15 7.77 -8.03 19.32
CA VAL A 15 8.53 -7.84 18.07
C VAL A 15 7.82 -8.52 16.88
N ALA A 16 7.25 -9.71 17.08
CA ALA A 16 6.52 -10.41 16.04
C ALA A 16 5.23 -9.68 15.59
N HIS A 17 4.58 -8.93 16.49
CA HIS A 17 3.37 -8.16 16.16
C HIS A 17 3.64 -6.93 15.28
N GLN A 18 4.85 -6.36 15.33
CA GLN A 18 5.19 -5.16 14.55
C GLN A 18 5.58 -5.49 13.11
N ALA A 19 5.76 -6.78 12.77
CA ALA A 19 6.19 -7.22 11.45
C ALA A 19 5.04 -7.33 10.42
N VAL A 20 3.85 -6.79 10.74
CA VAL A 20 2.81 -6.60 9.74
C VAL A 20 3.26 -5.48 8.81
N SER A 21 3.83 -5.86 7.67
CA SER A 21 4.06 -4.97 6.54
C SER A 21 2.73 -4.31 6.19
N GLN A 22 2.58 -3.04 6.54
CA GLN A 22 1.47 -2.23 6.08
C GLN A 22 1.68 -2.03 4.59
N SER A 23 1.15 -2.94 3.77
CA SER A 23 0.79 -2.55 2.41
C SER A 23 -0.25 -1.46 2.59
N GLU A 24 0.12 -0.20 2.36
CA GLU A 24 -0.87 0.86 2.19
C GLU A 24 -1.92 0.32 1.23
N SER A 25 -3.16 0.21 1.69
CA SER A 25 -4.28 -0.04 0.81
C SER A 25 -4.24 1.06 -0.24
N ALA A 26 -4.07 0.70 -1.52
CA ALA A 26 -4.02 1.66 -2.62
C ALA A 26 -5.28 2.55 -2.71
N TYR A 27 -6.33 2.20 -1.96
CA TYR A 27 -7.63 2.86 -1.90
C TYR A 27 -7.91 3.48 -0.53
N GLN A 28 -6.87 3.81 0.25
CA GLN A 28 -7.04 4.56 1.49
C GLN A 28 -6.96 6.06 1.22
N PHE A 29 -8.11 6.72 1.20
CA PHE A 29 -8.20 8.16 0.98
C PHE A 29 -8.35 8.93 2.30
N PRO A 30 -8.11 10.26 2.29
CA PRO A 30 -8.55 11.13 3.38
C PRO A 30 -10.05 10.97 3.62
N ALA A 31 -10.49 11.28 4.84
CA ALA A 31 -11.91 11.25 5.18
C ALA A 31 -12.74 12.06 4.17
N ASP A 32 -13.88 11.48 3.78
CA ASP A 32 -14.88 12.06 2.89
C ASP A 32 -14.43 12.28 1.42
N ALA A 33 -13.27 11.76 1.00
CA ALA A 33 -12.82 11.86 -0.38
C ALA A 33 -13.75 11.13 -1.38
N GLU A 34 -14.40 10.07 -0.92
CA GLU A 34 -15.34 9.27 -1.69
C GLU A 34 -16.65 10.03 -1.98
N ALA A 35 -16.96 11.07 -1.20
CA ALA A 35 -18.13 11.94 -1.43
C ALA A 35 -18.03 12.74 -2.74
N TYR A 36 -16.84 12.83 -3.34
CA TYR A 36 -16.61 13.50 -4.61
C TYR A 36 -16.82 12.59 -5.83
N LEU A 37 -17.02 11.28 -5.63
CA LEU A 37 -17.26 10.33 -6.71
C LEU A 37 -18.73 10.38 -7.15
N ASP A 38 -18.98 10.16 -8.45
CA ASP A 38 -20.36 10.13 -8.99
C ASP A 38 -21.06 8.78 -8.70
N ALA A 39 -20.28 7.78 -8.28
CA ALA A 39 -20.69 6.41 -8.02
C ALA A 39 -19.82 5.83 -6.88
N PRO A 40 -20.23 4.69 -6.29
CA PRO A 40 -19.36 4.00 -5.34
C PRO A 40 -17.98 3.70 -5.93
N LEU A 41 -16.94 3.82 -5.11
CA LEU A 41 -15.56 3.58 -5.49
C LEU A 41 -15.37 2.21 -6.14
N SER A 42 -14.86 2.19 -7.36
CA SER A 42 -14.39 0.97 -8.02
C SER A 42 -12.96 0.66 -7.59
N THR A 43 -12.66 -0.61 -7.31
CA THR A 43 -11.32 -1.07 -6.90
C THR A 43 -10.66 -1.99 -7.93
N THR A 44 -11.11 -1.89 -9.19
CA THR A 44 -10.71 -2.75 -10.31
C THR A 44 -9.40 -2.36 -10.98
N PHE A 45 -8.93 -1.12 -10.81
CA PHE A 45 -7.71 -0.65 -11.44
C PHE A 45 -6.48 -1.43 -10.96
N THR A 46 -5.62 -1.83 -11.89
CA THR A 46 -4.31 -2.45 -11.63
C THR A 46 -3.22 -1.82 -12.50
N CYS A 47 -2.01 -1.76 -11.96
CA CYS A 47 -0.80 -1.41 -12.70
C CYS A 47 -0.22 -2.58 -13.50
N ASP A 48 -0.80 -3.78 -13.42
CA ASP A 48 -0.34 -4.94 -14.18
C ASP A 48 -0.44 -4.68 -15.69
N GLY A 49 0.70 -4.82 -16.38
CA GLY A 49 0.79 -4.55 -17.82
C GLY A 49 0.81 -3.05 -18.19
N GLN A 50 0.76 -2.14 -17.20
CA GLN A 50 0.90 -0.71 -17.44
C GLN A 50 2.38 -0.28 -17.42
N PRO A 51 2.83 0.56 -18.38
CA PRO A 51 4.12 1.23 -18.28
C PRO A 51 4.30 2.07 -17.00
N TYR A 52 5.52 2.53 -16.76
CA TYR A 52 5.79 3.51 -15.71
C TYR A 52 5.07 4.82 -16.02
N GLY A 53 4.25 5.32 -15.09
CA GLY A 53 3.56 6.59 -15.30
C GLY A 53 2.35 6.82 -14.40
N TYR A 54 1.65 7.93 -14.67
CA TYR A 54 0.40 8.29 -14.03
C TYR A 54 -0.79 7.86 -14.89
N TYR A 55 -1.79 7.28 -14.25
CA TYR A 55 -2.97 6.72 -14.90
C TYR A 55 -4.22 7.28 -14.24
N ALA A 56 -5.13 7.83 -15.04
CA ALA A 56 -6.46 8.19 -14.59
C ALA A 56 -7.34 6.94 -14.65
N ASP A 57 -7.99 6.62 -13.53
CA ASP A 57 -8.86 5.46 -13.46
C ASP A 57 -10.21 5.78 -14.12
N VAL A 58 -10.43 5.17 -15.29
CA VAL A 58 -11.64 5.36 -16.10
C VAL A 58 -12.88 4.76 -15.44
N ASP A 59 -12.74 3.73 -14.62
CA ASP A 59 -13.86 3.10 -13.91
C ASP A 59 -14.36 4.00 -12.76
N ASN A 60 -13.52 4.94 -12.31
CA ASN A 60 -13.86 5.98 -11.33
C ASN A 60 -14.02 7.37 -11.98
N ASN A 61 -14.49 7.43 -13.23
CA ASN A 61 -14.74 8.67 -13.98
C ASN A 61 -13.53 9.62 -14.04
N CYS A 62 -12.31 9.07 -14.07
CA CYS A 62 -11.04 9.82 -14.06
C CYS A 62 -10.82 10.71 -12.81
N LYS A 63 -11.58 10.49 -11.72
CA LYS A 63 -11.45 11.25 -10.46
C LYS A 63 -10.41 10.66 -9.50
N VAL A 64 -10.04 9.40 -9.71
CA VAL A 64 -8.96 8.72 -9.00
C VAL A 64 -7.78 8.56 -9.95
N SER A 65 -6.56 8.79 -9.45
CA SER A 65 -5.35 8.60 -10.24
C SER A 65 -4.34 7.75 -9.49
N PHE A 66 -3.66 6.88 -10.23
CA PHE A 66 -2.65 5.96 -9.72
C PHE A 66 -1.32 6.22 -10.38
N PHE A 67 -0.25 6.03 -9.60
CA PHE A 67 1.11 6.05 -10.11
C PHE A 67 1.63 4.62 -10.22
N CYS A 68 1.77 4.14 -11.46
CA CYS A 68 2.31 2.82 -11.73
C CYS A 68 3.83 2.87 -11.76
N ARG A 69 4.43 2.12 -10.83
CA ARG A 69 5.87 1.91 -10.77
C ARG A 69 6.24 0.74 -11.68
N ALA A 70 7.35 0.89 -12.40
CA ALA A 70 7.94 -0.19 -13.16
C ALA A 70 8.48 -1.21 -12.17
N THR A 71 7.99 -2.44 -12.23
CA THR A 71 8.54 -3.55 -11.43
C THR A 71 10.01 -3.85 -11.80
N ILE A 72 10.47 -3.39 -12.97
CA ILE A 72 11.86 -3.49 -13.44
C ILE A 72 12.86 -2.57 -12.71
N ALA A 73 12.41 -1.65 -11.85
CA ALA A 73 13.32 -0.77 -11.10
C ALA A 73 13.96 -1.45 -9.87
N TRP A 74 13.39 -2.55 -9.38
CA TRP A 74 13.87 -3.23 -8.18
C TRP A 74 14.84 -4.39 -8.45
N GLU A 75 14.95 -4.86 -9.70
CA GLU A 75 15.96 -5.86 -10.10
C GLU A 75 17.26 -5.26 -10.67
N MET A 76 17.24 -3.99 -11.12
CA MET A 76 18.42 -3.34 -11.74
C MET A 76 19.08 -2.22 -10.92
N GLY A 77 18.80 -2.12 -9.62
CA GLY A 77 19.64 -1.32 -8.71
C GLY A 77 19.72 0.19 -9.00
N MET A 78 18.64 0.81 -9.48
CA MET A 78 18.60 2.28 -9.60
C MET A 78 18.04 2.88 -8.31
N THR A 79 18.96 3.31 -7.44
CA THR A 79 18.66 4.21 -6.33
C THR A 79 18.14 5.54 -6.88
N SER A 80 17.01 5.96 -6.33
CA SER A 80 16.36 7.26 -6.51
C SER A 80 17.34 8.44 -6.54
N PHE A 81 17.07 9.43 -7.40
CA PHE A 81 17.65 10.78 -7.30
C PHE A 81 17.08 11.54 -6.10
#